data_AF-A0A7J0D3Q2-F1
#
_entry.id   AF-A0A7J0D3Q2-F1
#
_cell.length_a   1.000
_cell.length_b   1.000
_cell.length_c   1.000
_cell.angle_alpha   90.00
_cell.angle_beta   90.00
_cell.angle_gamma   90.00
#
_symmetry.space_group_name_H-M   'P 1'
#
loop_
_entity.id
_entity.type
_entity.pdbx_description
1 polymer ?
#
loop_
_entity_poly.entity_id
_entity_poly.type
_entity_poly.pdbx_seq_one_letter_code
_entity_poly.pdbx_strand_id
1 'polypeptide(L)'
;MPGHEVERRALLTPVLLLLLAERRGHGYQLVQRLGAFGWEEAESAHVYRLLRSMEKCGEVTSQWCASASGPARRVYAITPQGAMNLALWFVRLGELHSTLHLFLERYVQLEDVGGGDEPPHHAEHGDYIRRMRR
;
A
#
# COMPACT_ATOMS: atom_id res chain seq x y z
N MET A 1 10.25 -11.97 11.40
CA MET A 1 9.40 -12.86 10.57
C MET A 1 9.40 -12.35 9.14
N PRO A 2 10.04 -13.05 8.18
CA PRO A 2 10.22 -12.57 6.81
C PRO A 2 8.94 -12.53 5.95
N GLY A 3 7.83 -13.15 6.38
CA GLY A 3 6.58 -13.23 5.62
C GLY A 3 5.81 -11.92 5.49
N HIS A 4 5.68 -11.14 6.58
CA HIS A 4 4.94 -9.87 6.58
C HIS A 4 5.50 -8.84 5.59
N GLU A 5 6.80 -8.89 5.34
CA GLU A 5 7.45 -7.97 4.41
C GLU A 5 7.05 -8.27 2.95
N VAL A 6 6.86 -9.55 2.60
CA VAL A 6 6.44 -9.97 1.26
C VAL A 6 4.99 -9.58 1.00
N GLU A 7 4.11 -9.81 1.96
CA GLU A 7 2.69 -9.43 1.87
C GLU A 7 2.53 -7.92 1.71
N ARG A 8 3.28 -7.15 2.49
CA ARG A 8 3.27 -5.68 2.41
C ARG A 8 3.80 -5.17 1.08
N ARG A 9 4.86 -5.77 0.55
CA ARG A 9 5.43 -5.41 -0.76
C ARG A 9 4.44 -5.66 -1.90
N ALA A 10 3.59 -6.68 -1.80
CA ALA A 10 2.57 -6.95 -2.81
C ALA A 10 1.52 -5.82 -2.93
N LEU A 11 1.31 -5.05 -1.86
CA LEU A 11 0.39 -3.90 -1.83
C LEU A 11 0.99 -2.63 -2.44
N LEU A 12 2.29 -2.61 -2.75
CA LEU A 12 2.95 -1.40 -3.24
C LEU A 12 2.44 -1.00 -4.65
N THR A 13 2.21 -1.97 -5.52
CA THR A 13 1.67 -1.73 -6.87
C THR A 13 0.29 -1.06 -6.86
N PRO A 14 -0.75 -1.63 -6.19
CA PRO A 14 -2.06 -0.98 -6.15
C PRO A 14 -2.03 0.40 -5.50
N VAL A 15 -1.21 0.61 -4.47
CA VAL A 15 -1.09 1.93 -3.83
C VAL A 15 -0.44 2.94 -4.76
N LEU A 16 0.61 2.57 -5.50
CA LEU A 16 1.21 3.46 -6.49
C LEU A 16 0.23 3.82 -7.61
N LEU A 17 -0.57 2.85 -8.10
CA LEU A 17 -1.62 3.12 -9.08
C LEU A 17 -2.67 4.09 -8.52
N LEU A 18 -3.11 3.89 -7.28
CA LEU A 18 -4.04 4.80 -6.60
C LEU A 18 -3.47 6.23 -6.51
N LEU A 19 -2.24 6.36 -6.02
CA LEU A 19 -1.58 7.67 -5.87
C LEU A 19 -1.43 8.39 -7.22
N LEU A 20 -1.14 7.67 -8.29
CA LEU A 20 -1.01 8.21 -9.64
C LEU A 20 -2.36 8.54 -10.29
N ALA A 21 -3.42 7.81 -9.96
CA ALA A 21 -4.79 8.11 -10.37
C ALA A 21 -5.31 9.39 -9.70
N GLU A 22 -4.99 9.61 -8.42
CA GLU A 22 -5.30 10.87 -7.72
C GLU A 22 -4.53 12.05 -8.31
N ARG A 23 -3.24 11.85 -8.59
CA ARG A 23 -2.37 12.89 -9.16
C ARG A 23 -1.08 12.31 -9.72
N ARG A 24 -0.76 12.66 -10.98
CA ARG A 24 0.60 12.49 -11.54
C ARG A 24 1.65 13.12 -10.64
N GLY A 25 2.83 12.51 -10.55
CA GLY A 25 3.84 12.98 -9.60
C GLY A 25 5.25 12.52 -9.93
N HIS A 26 6.22 13.19 -9.32
CA HIS A 26 7.62 12.76 -9.38
C HIS A 26 7.84 11.54 -8.49
N GLY A 27 8.81 10.69 -8.84
CA GLY A 27 9.13 9.50 -8.04
C GLY A 27 9.37 9.80 -6.55
N TYR A 28 10.07 10.89 -6.23
CA TYR A 28 10.28 11.30 -4.83
C TYR A 28 8.98 11.71 -4.12
N GLN A 29 8.10 12.47 -4.78
CA GLN A 29 6.80 12.83 -4.21
C GLN A 29 5.90 11.61 -3.99
N LEU A 30 6.01 10.59 -4.85
CA LEU A 30 5.30 9.33 -4.66
C LEU A 30 5.82 8.60 -3.42
N VAL A 31 7.14 8.53 -3.21
CA VAL A 31 7.74 7.97 -1.98
C VAL A 31 7.27 8.73 -0.74
N GLN A 32 7.21 10.06 -0.77
CA GLN A 32 6.68 10.85 0.34
C GLN A 32 5.20 10.53 0.63
N ARG A 33 4.36 10.43 -0.41
CA ARG A 33 2.93 10.11 -0.25
C ARG A 33 2.71 8.67 0.23
N LEU A 34 3.59 7.75 -0.13
CA LEU A 34 3.58 6.37 0.38
C LEU A 34 3.77 6.31 1.90
N GLY A 35 4.43 7.29 2.51
CA GLY A 35 4.57 7.41 3.96
C GLY A 35 3.24 7.40 4.73
N ALA A 36 2.17 7.94 4.13
CA ALA A 36 0.83 7.93 4.74
C ALA A 36 0.23 6.52 4.88
N PHE A 37 0.76 5.55 4.14
CA PHE A 37 0.39 4.14 4.22
C PHE A 37 1.46 3.31 4.97
N GLY A 38 2.37 4.00 5.66
CA GLY A 38 3.40 3.42 6.52
C GLY A 38 4.70 3.04 5.82
N TRP A 39 4.84 3.20 4.50
CA TRP A 39 6.10 2.88 3.81
C TRP A 39 7.18 3.90 4.12
N GLU A 40 8.38 3.43 4.45
CA GLU A 40 9.50 4.28 4.84
C GLU A 40 10.30 4.77 3.62
N GLU A 41 10.99 5.91 3.75
CA GLU A 41 11.85 6.46 2.69
C GLU A 41 13.00 5.50 2.30
N ALA A 42 13.40 4.60 3.22
CA ALA A 42 14.38 3.55 2.98
C ALA A 42 13.97 2.59 1.83
N GLU A 43 12.67 2.49 1.53
CA GLU A 43 12.14 1.65 0.45
C GLU A 43 12.17 2.34 -0.93
N SER A 44 12.67 3.57 -1.01
CA SER A 44 12.71 4.37 -2.25
C SER A 44 13.35 3.65 -3.43
N ALA A 45 14.48 2.96 -3.23
CA ALA A 45 15.14 2.19 -4.28
C ALA A 45 14.23 1.08 -4.86
N HIS A 46 13.39 0.48 -4.01
CA HIS A 46 12.41 -0.50 -4.44
C HIS A 46 11.31 0.18 -5.27
N VAL A 47 10.74 1.28 -4.77
CA VAL A 47 9.70 2.06 -5.46
C VAL A 47 10.16 2.44 -6.88
N TYR A 48 11.40 2.92 -7.06
CA TYR A 48 11.92 3.24 -8.38
C TYR A 48 12.09 2.02 -9.30
N ARG A 49 12.46 0.85 -8.76
CA ARG A 49 12.48 -0.39 -9.55
C ARG A 49 11.07 -0.81 -9.97
N LEU A 50 10.12 -0.71 -9.06
CA LEU A 50 8.73 -1.06 -9.33
C LEU A 50 8.10 -0.13 -10.36
N LEU A 51 8.27 1.19 -10.23
CA LEU A 51 7.79 2.16 -11.22
C LEU A 51 8.33 1.88 -12.64
N ARG A 52 9.61 1.47 -12.76
CA ARG A 52 10.18 1.04 -14.05
C ARG A 52 9.56 -0.26 -14.56
N SER A 53 9.20 -1.19 -13.68
CA SER A 53 8.49 -2.41 -14.05
C SER A 53 7.07 -2.11 -14.52
N MET A 54 6.32 -1.28 -13.77
CA MET A 54 4.97 -0.85 -14.12
C MET A 54 4.93 -0.13 -15.47
N GLU A 55 5.96 0.67 -15.76
CA GLU A 55 6.10 1.33 -17.06
C GLU A 55 6.33 0.33 -18.19
N LYS A 56 7.20 -0.68 -17.98
CA LYS A 56 7.39 -1.77 -18.95
C LYS A 56 6.11 -2.59 -19.17
N CYS A 57 5.29 -2.76 -18.13
CA CYS A 57 3.99 -3.43 -18.22
C CYS A 57 2.89 -2.54 -18.82
N GLY A 58 3.17 -1.27 -19.13
CA GLY A 58 2.20 -0.34 -19.71
C GLY A 58 1.17 0.22 -18.72
N GLU A 59 1.34 0.01 -17.42
CA GLU A 59 0.42 0.49 -16.37
C GLU A 59 0.62 1.99 -16.08
N VAL A 60 1.83 2.48 -16.29
CA VAL A 60 2.19 3.89 -16.12
C VAL A 60 3.02 4.37 -17.30
N THR A 61 3.01 5.67 -17.54
CA THR A 61 3.93 6.35 -18.45
C THR A 61 4.83 7.26 -17.64
N SER A 62 5.97 7.62 -18.22
CA SER A 62 6.82 8.64 -17.63
C SER A 62 7.34 9.63 -18.66
N GLN A 63 7.57 10.86 -18.20
CA GLN A 63 8.14 11.94 -19.02
C GLN A 63 9.18 12.70 -18.20
N TRP A 64 10.26 13.14 -18.85
CA TRP A 64 11.20 14.08 -18.25
C TRP A 64 10.60 15.48 -18.32
N CYS A 65 10.34 16.09 -17.16
CA CYS A 65 9.93 17.48 -17.09
C CYS A 65 11.10 18.35 -16.64
N ALA A 66 11.38 19.40 -17.40
CA ALA A 66 12.30 20.45 -16.98
C ALA A 66 11.79 21.09 -15.68
N SER A 67 12.68 21.24 -14.71
CA SER A 67 12.38 21.97 -13.48
C SER A 67 12.78 23.42 -13.65
N ALA A 68 11.98 24.36 -13.15
CA ALA A 68 12.32 25.78 -13.15
C ALA A 68 13.59 26.09 -12.33
N SER A 69 13.96 25.22 -11.38
CA SER A 69 15.11 25.40 -10.49
C SER A 69 15.75 24.06 -10.09
N GLY A 70 16.22 23.26 -11.05
CA GLY A 70 16.99 22.04 -10.74
C GLY A 70 17.08 21.03 -11.88
N PRO A 71 17.65 19.85 -11.63
CA PRO A 71 17.75 18.79 -12.64
C PRO A 71 16.36 18.36 -13.11
N ALA A 72 16.27 17.94 -14.38
CA ALA A 72 15.04 17.40 -14.94
C ALA A 72 14.52 16.25 -14.06
N ARG A 73 13.21 16.23 -13.83
CA ARG A 73 12.57 15.23 -12.97
C ARG A 73 11.67 14.34 -13.80
N ARG A 74 11.72 13.05 -13.52
CA ARG A 74 10.82 12.07 -14.13
C ARG A 74 9.45 12.16 -13.45
N VAL A 75 8.43 12.53 -14.22
CA VAL A 75 7.02 12.54 -13.82
C VAL A 75 6.38 11.26 -14.30
N TYR A 76 5.64 10.60 -13.42
CA TYR A 76 4.85 9.41 -13.74
C TYR A 76 3.36 9.77 -13.80
N ALA A 77 2.63 9.10 -14.70
CA ALA A 77 1.19 9.19 -14.83
C ALA A 77 0.60 7.80 -15.11
N ILE A 78 -0.58 7.52 -14.57
CA ILE A 78 -1.30 6.27 -14.82
C ILE A 78 -1.79 6.23 -16.28
N THR A 79 -1.81 5.04 -16.90
CA THR A 79 -2.39 4.81 -18.23
C THR A 79 -3.82 4.29 -18.13
N PRO A 80 -4.57 4.22 -19.25
CA PRO A 80 -5.85 3.51 -19.27
C PRO A 80 -5.75 2.05 -18.79
N GLN A 81 -4.68 1.33 -19.19
CA GLN A 81 -4.42 -0.04 -18.72
C GLN A 81 -4.15 -0.07 -17.20
N GLY A 82 -3.37 0.88 -16.69
CA GLY A 82 -3.12 1.01 -15.25
C GLY A 82 -4.40 1.28 -14.47
N ALA A 83 -5.31 2.11 -15.00
CA ALA A 83 -6.60 2.38 -14.39
C ALA A 83 -7.50 1.14 -14.36
N MET A 84 -7.49 0.32 -15.42
CA MET A 84 -8.19 -0.98 -15.42
C MET A 84 -7.59 -1.92 -14.37
N ASN A 85 -6.27 -2.00 -14.28
CA ASN A 85 -5.58 -2.82 -13.27
C ASN A 85 -5.88 -2.32 -11.85
N LEU A 86 -5.98 -1.01 -11.63
CA LEU A 86 -6.38 -0.42 -10.35
C LEU A 86 -7.79 -0.87 -9.95
N ALA A 87 -8.74 -0.91 -10.88
CA ALA A 87 -10.09 -1.41 -10.62
C ALA A 87 -10.10 -2.90 -10.25
N LEU A 88 -9.28 -3.73 -10.92
CA LEU A 88 -9.11 -5.14 -10.55
C LEU A 88 -8.52 -5.30 -9.15
N TRP A 89 -7.55 -4.46 -8.80
CA TRP A 89 -6.98 -4.43 -7.46
C TRP A 89 -8.01 -4.04 -6.40
N PHE A 90 -8.87 -3.06 -6.68
CA PHE A 90 -9.94 -2.68 -5.76
C PHE A 90 -10.85 -3.86 -5.40
N VAL A 91 -11.27 -4.66 -6.40
CA VAL A 91 -12.09 -5.86 -6.17
C VAL A 91 -11.34 -6.88 -5.31
N ARG A 92 -10.09 -7.22 -5.68
CA ARG A 92 -9.27 -8.20 -4.95
C ARG A 92 -8.98 -7.78 -3.50
N LEU A 93 -8.66 -6.51 -3.29
CA LEU A 93 -8.41 -5.97 -1.96
C LEU A 93 -9.69 -5.92 -1.13
N GLY A 94 -10.86 -5.72 -1.76
CA GLY A 94 -12.15 -5.86 -1.10
C GLY A 94 -12.39 -7.29 -0.59
N GLU A 95 -12.16 -8.29 -1.44
CA GLU A 95 -12.29 -9.72 -1.06
C GLU A 95 -11.32 -10.11 0.07
N LEU A 96 -10.07 -9.66 -0.04
CA LEU A 96 -9.05 -9.87 1.00
C LEU A 96 -9.46 -9.17 2.30
N HIS A 97 -9.93 -7.92 2.22
CA HIS A 97 -10.40 -7.17 3.39
C HIS A 97 -11.55 -7.91 4.09
N SER A 98 -12.56 -8.40 3.36
CA SER A 98 -13.65 -9.19 3.95
C SER A 98 -13.15 -10.45 4.64
N THR A 99 -12.19 -11.15 4.03
CA THR A 99 -11.61 -12.37 4.60
C THR A 99 -10.82 -12.06 5.88
N LEU A 100 -9.95 -11.04 5.84
CA LEU A 100 -9.17 -10.60 6.99
C LEU A 100 -10.07 -10.08 8.12
N HIS A 101 -11.11 -9.31 7.78
CA HIS A 101 -12.08 -8.82 8.75
C HIS A 101 -12.77 -9.99 9.47
N LEU A 102 -13.29 -10.97 8.73
CA LEU A 102 -13.93 -12.15 9.31
C LEU A 102 -12.95 -12.97 10.17
N PHE A 103 -11.71 -13.14 9.72
CA PHE A 103 -10.68 -13.84 10.49
C PHE A 103 -10.42 -13.13 11.83
N LEU A 104 -10.16 -11.82 11.80
CA LEU A 104 -9.86 -11.03 12.99
C LEU A 104 -11.06 -11.00 13.96
N GLU A 105 -12.27 -10.86 13.44
CA GLU A 105 -13.51 -10.92 14.23
C GLU A 105 -13.64 -12.26 14.97
N ARG A 106 -13.44 -13.37 14.26
CA ARG A 106 -13.50 -14.71 14.87
C ARG A 106 -12.37 -14.97 15.85
N TYR A 107 -11.19 -14.42 15.61
CA TYR A 107 -10.06 -14.56 16.54
C TYR A 107 -10.37 -13.89 17.88
N VAL A 108 -10.90 -12.66 17.86
CA VAL A 108 -11.32 -11.96 19.09
C VAL A 108 -12.40 -12.74 19.84
N GLN A 109 -13.36 -13.35 19.13
CA GLN A 109 -14.40 -14.17 19.75
C GLN A 109 -13.88 -15.45 20.43
N LEU A 110 -12.71 -15.98 20.05
CA LEU A 110 -12.09 -17.11 20.74
C LEU A 110 -11.59 -16.71 22.14
N GLU A 111 -11.10 -15.49 22.28
CA GLU A 111 -10.57 -14.97 23.55
C GLU A 111 -11.70 -14.68 24.56
N ASP A 112 -12.88 -14.25 24.09
CA ASP A 112 -14.06 -14.02 24.96
C ASP A 112 -14.66 -15.31 25.56
N VAL A 113 -14.37 -16.49 25.00
CA VAL A 113 -14.92 -17.79 25.47
C VAL A 113 -14.01 -18.48 26.50
N GLY A 114 -12.75 -18.03 26.65
CA GLY A 114 -11.76 -18.61 27.55
C GLY A 114 -11.33 -17.63 28.65
N GLY A 115 -12.08 -17.56 29.74
CA GLY A 115 -11.66 -16.78 30.91
C GLY A 115 -10.33 -17.28 31.51
N GLY A 116 -9.34 -16.39 31.59
CA GLY A 116 -8.20 -16.44 32.52
C GLY A 116 -6.99 -17.28 32.09
N ASP A 117 -6.05 -16.68 31.36
CA ASP A 117 -4.66 -16.43 31.79
C ASP A 117 -3.77 -16.08 30.58
N GLU A 118 -3.01 -15.00 30.75
CA GLU A 118 -2.25 -14.17 29.80
C GLU A 118 -1.29 -14.89 28.80
N PRO A 119 -0.95 -14.26 27.65
CA PRO A 119 -0.07 -13.07 27.67
C PRO A 119 -0.40 -11.95 26.67
N PRO A 120 0.03 -10.69 26.94
CA PRO A 120 0.04 -9.60 25.99
C PRO A 120 1.48 -9.13 25.75
N HIS A 121 2.05 -9.45 24.59
CA HIS A 121 3.29 -8.79 24.15
C HIS A 121 3.29 -8.61 22.64
N HIS A 122 2.56 -7.59 22.19
CA HIS A 122 2.96 -6.59 21.19
C HIS A 122 1.82 -5.57 21.10
N ALA A 123 1.71 -4.73 22.13
CA ALA A 123 0.99 -3.47 21.99
C ALA A 123 1.74 -2.62 20.96
N GLU A 124 1.29 -2.67 19.70
CA GLU A 124 1.16 -1.53 18.75
C GLU A 124 0.63 -1.98 17.35
N HIS A 125 -0.70 -1.99 17.21
CA HIS A 125 -1.44 -1.41 16.07
C HIS A 125 -2.39 -0.32 16.60
N GLY A 126 -1.96 0.32 17.70
CA GLY A 126 -2.59 1.45 18.37
C GLY A 126 -4.04 1.24 18.71
N ASP A 127 -4.32 0.04 19.26
CA ASP A 127 -5.62 -0.33 19.79
C ASP A 127 -6.78 -0.26 18.77
N TYR A 128 -6.55 -0.48 17.47
CA TYR A 128 -7.37 0.20 16.47
C TYR A 128 -8.65 -0.52 15.99
N ILE A 129 -8.83 -1.79 16.30
CA ILE A 129 -10.21 -2.19 16.54
C ILE A 129 -10.61 -1.56 17.89
N ARG A 130 -9.94 -1.79 19.03
CA ARG A 130 -10.34 -1.40 20.43
C ARG A 130 -11.73 -1.86 20.86
N ARG A 131 -12.52 -2.33 19.90
CA ARG A 131 -13.96 -2.18 19.77
C ARG A 131 -14.24 -2.24 18.25
N MET A 132 -15.01 -3.17 17.71
CA MET A 132 -15.81 -2.81 16.50
C MET A 132 -16.92 -1.75 16.84
N ARG A 133 -16.70 -1.00 17.94
CA ARG A 133 -17.25 0.21 18.56
C ARG A 133 -18.46 0.10 19.48
N ARG A 134 -19.34 -0.87 19.29
CA ARG A 134 -20.39 -1.33 20.21
C ARG A 134 -21.08 -2.52 19.56
#